data_AF-A0A3D1AI22-F1
#
_entry.id   AF-A0A3D1AI22-F1
#
_cell.length_a   1.000
_cell.length_b   1.000
_cell.length_c   1.000
_cell.angle_alpha   90.00
_cell.angle_beta   90.00
_cell.angle_gamma   90.00
#
_symmetry.space_group_name_H-M   'P 1'
#
loop_
_entity.id
_entity.type
_entity.pdbx_description
1 polymer ?
#
loop_
_entity_poly.entity_id
_entity_poly.type
_entity_poly.pdbx_seq_one_letter_code
_entity_poly.pdbx_strand_id
1 'polypeptide(L)'
;QYFSPLKETFNNLETCPENLLLWFHHVAWNHKMKSGRIFWDELCYKYDAGVQEVRDFQKIWDKAEPFVDNERFRQVQSRLKIQSRDAVWWKDACLLYFQTFSGLPIPYDIERPVNELEDLMKIRLDMKHHN
;
A
#
# COMPACT_ATOMS: atom_id res chain seq x y z
N GLN A 1 -7.24 -12.35 -24.25
CA GLN A 1 -6.37 -11.51 -25.10
C GLN A 1 -4.91 -11.94 -25.01
N TYR A 2 -4.43 -12.52 -23.90
CA TYR A 2 -3.11 -13.18 -23.87
C TYR A 2 -3.10 -14.53 -24.60
N PHE A 3 -1.95 -14.86 -25.19
CA PHE A 3 -1.67 -16.18 -25.77
C PHE A 3 -1.10 -17.12 -24.70
N SER A 4 -1.08 -18.42 -24.99
CA SER A 4 -0.43 -19.41 -24.13
C SER A 4 1.09 -19.19 -24.08
N PRO A 5 1.74 -19.42 -22.91
CA PRO A 5 1.19 -20.01 -21.69
C PRO A 5 0.58 -19.00 -20.71
N LEU A 6 0.64 -17.69 -20.99
CA LEU A 6 0.22 -16.65 -20.04
C LEU A 6 -1.27 -16.66 -19.78
N LYS A 7 -2.08 -16.99 -20.80
CA LYS A 7 -3.52 -17.16 -20.63
C LYS A 7 -3.84 -18.19 -19.54
N GLU A 8 -3.17 -19.34 -19.57
CA GLU A 8 -3.39 -20.42 -18.63
C GLU A 8 -2.90 -20.03 -17.24
N THR A 9 -1.73 -19.39 -17.15
CA THR A 9 -1.17 -18.92 -15.87
C THR A 9 -2.06 -17.87 -15.20
N PHE A 10 -2.54 -16.86 -15.93
CA PHE A 10 -3.34 -15.78 -15.34
C PHE A 10 -4.76 -16.21 -15.04
N ASN A 11 -5.35 -17.13 -15.81
CA ASN A 11 -6.72 -17.60 -15.58
C ASN A 11 -6.83 -18.68 -14.50
N ASN A 12 -5.72 -19.27 -14.05
CA ASN A 12 -5.73 -20.26 -12.98
C ASN A 12 -5.33 -19.59 -11.66
N LEU A 13 -6.22 -19.67 -10.66
CA LEU A 13 -6.04 -19.05 -9.35
C LEU A 13 -4.78 -19.52 -8.61
N GLU A 14 -4.41 -20.79 -8.76
CA GLU A 14 -3.26 -21.39 -8.06
C GLU A 14 -1.92 -20.94 -8.66
N THR A 15 -1.90 -20.74 -9.98
CA THR A 15 -0.68 -20.37 -10.72
C THR A 15 -0.55 -18.87 -10.97
N CYS A 16 -1.64 -18.10 -10.83
CA CYS A 16 -1.63 -16.66 -10.98
C CYS A 16 -0.66 -16.01 -9.97
N PRO A 17 0.23 -15.10 -10.43
CA PRO A 17 1.07 -14.31 -9.52
C PRO A 17 0.20 -13.44 -8.59
N GLU A 18 0.50 -13.43 -7.29
CA GLU A 18 -0.34 -12.71 -6.31
C GLU A 18 -0.38 -11.19 -6.54
N ASN A 19 0.72 -10.62 -7.06
CA ASN A 19 0.79 -9.21 -7.43
C ASN A 19 -0.12 -8.85 -8.62
N LEU A 20 -0.66 -9.84 -9.33
CA LEU A 20 -1.60 -9.68 -10.44
C LEU A 20 -2.98 -10.29 -10.16
N LEU A 21 -3.17 -10.93 -9.00
CA LEU A 21 -4.36 -11.73 -8.70
C LEU A 21 -5.66 -10.94 -8.91
N LEU A 22 -5.74 -9.74 -8.34
CA LEU A 22 -6.94 -8.90 -8.37
C LEU A 22 -7.24 -8.29 -9.74
N TRP A 23 -6.31 -8.36 -10.70
CA TRP A 23 -6.56 -7.95 -12.08
C TRP A 23 -7.39 -8.99 -12.85
N PHE A 24 -7.23 -10.26 -12.50
CA PHE A 24 -7.83 -11.38 -13.24
C PHE A 24 -8.89 -12.13 -12.44
N HIS A 25 -8.86 -12.03 -11.12
CA HIS A 25 -9.72 -12.79 -10.21
C HIS A 25 -10.38 -11.89 -9.19
N HIS A 26 -11.68 -12.12 -9.00
CA HIS A 26 -12.36 -11.70 -7.78
C HIS A 26 -12.22 -12.82 -6.76
N VAL A 27 -11.63 -12.51 -5.59
CA VAL A 27 -11.38 -13.49 -4.53
C VAL A 27 -12.10 -13.09 -3.25
N ALA A 28 -12.53 -14.10 -2.48
CA ALA A 28 -13.15 -13.85 -1.18
C ALA A 28 -12.11 -13.33 -0.16
N TRP A 29 -12.55 -12.51 0.79
CA TRP A 29 -11.69 -11.94 1.85
C TRP A 29 -10.95 -13.00 2.68
N ASN A 30 -11.54 -14.19 2.84
CA ASN A 30 -10.98 -15.32 3.57
C ASN A 30 -10.13 -16.27 2.70
N HIS A 31 -9.92 -15.97 1.41
CA HIS A 31 -9.09 -16.77 0.52
C HIS A 31 -7.66 -16.87 1.06
N LYS A 32 -7.07 -18.07 1.05
CA LYS A 32 -5.73 -18.31 1.57
C LYS A 32 -4.67 -17.95 0.53
N MET A 33 -3.85 -16.96 0.88
CA MET A 33 -2.70 -16.53 0.10
C MET A 33 -1.54 -17.52 0.29
N LYS A 34 -0.51 -17.44 -0.57
CA LYS A 34 0.72 -18.26 -0.51
C LYS A 34 1.49 -18.07 0.80
N SER A 35 1.33 -16.93 1.47
CA SER A 35 1.83 -16.67 2.82
C SER A 35 1.13 -17.48 3.92
N GLY A 36 -0.01 -18.11 3.63
CA GLY A 36 -0.90 -18.77 4.59
C GLY A 36 -1.90 -17.84 5.28
N ARG A 37 -1.73 -16.52 5.14
CA ARG A 37 -2.70 -15.51 5.59
C ARG A 37 -3.95 -15.51 4.70
N ILE A 38 -5.04 -14.97 5.22
CA ILE A 38 -6.19 -14.68 4.36
C ILE A 38 -5.93 -13.43 3.53
N PHE A 39 -6.64 -13.27 2.41
CA PHE A 39 -6.49 -12.14 1.51
C PHE A 39 -6.64 -10.79 2.24
N TRP A 40 -7.60 -10.66 3.15
CA TRP A 40 -7.77 -9.44 3.96
C TRP A 40 -6.52 -9.06 4.77
N ASP A 41 -5.94 -10.02 5.49
CA ASP A 41 -4.73 -9.79 6.28
C ASP A 41 -3.55 -9.45 5.36
N GLU A 42 -3.40 -10.17 4.24
CA GLU A 42 -2.34 -9.90 3.26
C GLU A 42 -2.45 -8.47 2.70
N LEU A 43 -3.67 -8.00 2.39
CA LEU A 43 -3.92 -6.63 1.96
C LEU A 43 -3.48 -5.63 3.04
N CYS A 44 -3.87 -5.86 4.31
CA CYS A 44 -3.46 -5.02 5.43
C CYS A 44 -1.94 -4.91 5.55
N TYR A 45 -1.23 -6.05 5.54
CA TYR A 45 0.22 -6.08 5.61
C TYR A 45 0.88 -5.42 4.40
N LYS A 46 0.31 -5.52 3.19
CA LYS A 46 0.85 -4.86 2.00
C LYS A 46 0.79 -3.34 2.11
N TYR A 47 -0.31 -2.79 2.61
CA TYR A 47 -0.40 -1.34 2.84
C TYR A 47 0.53 -0.88 3.97
N ASP A 48 0.66 -1.65 5.06
CA ASP A 48 1.60 -1.28 6.13
C ASP A 48 3.07 -1.37 5.68
N ALA A 49 3.43 -2.40 4.91
CA ALA A 49 4.76 -2.54 4.33
C ALA A 49 5.16 -1.32 3.50
N GLY A 50 4.24 -0.74 2.72
CA GLY A 50 4.49 0.49 1.97
C GLY A 50 4.82 1.69 2.88
N VAL A 51 4.17 1.80 4.05
CA VAL A 51 4.50 2.84 5.05
C VAL A 51 5.89 2.60 5.64
N GLN A 52 6.23 1.35 5.97
CA GLN A 52 7.55 1.02 6.52
C GLN A 52 8.67 1.30 5.50
N GLU A 53 8.46 0.94 4.22
CA GLU A 53 9.41 1.23 3.14
C GLU A 53 9.71 2.72 3.01
N VAL A 54 8.69 3.59 3.03
CA VAL A 54 8.90 5.05 2.94
C VAL A 54 9.61 5.59 4.18
N ARG A 55 9.32 5.05 5.37
CA ARG A 55 10.07 5.39 6.60
C ARG A 55 11.53 4.96 6.50
N ASP A 56 11.81 3.83 5.85
CA ASP A 56 13.17 3.37 5.61
C ASP A 56 13.89 4.22 4.56
N PHE A 57 13.21 4.75 3.55
CA PHE A 57 13.78 5.73 2.62
C PHE A 57 14.29 6.98 3.35
N GLN A 58 13.56 7.46 4.37
CA GLN A 58 14.02 8.58 5.20
C GLN A 58 15.34 8.22 5.90
N LYS A 59 15.41 7.05 6.55
CA LYS A 59 16.63 6.60 7.24
C LYS A 59 17.82 6.45 6.30
N ILE A 60 17.58 5.93 5.09
CA ILE A 60 18.61 5.77 4.06
C ILE A 60 19.08 7.15 3.59
N TRP A 61 18.14 8.08 3.34
CA TRP A 61 18.47 9.43 2.91
C TRP A 61 19.25 10.20 3.97
N ASP A 62 18.86 10.12 5.24
CA ASP A 62 19.56 10.78 6.35
C ASP A 62 21.03 10.32 6.44
N LYS A 63 21.31 9.04 6.19
CA LYS A 63 22.70 8.52 6.12
C LYS A 63 23.48 9.04 4.92
N ALA A 64 22.81 9.56 3.89
CA ALA A 64 23.44 10.12 2.71
C ALA A 64 23.90 11.59 2.90
N GLU A 65 23.55 12.24 4.03
CA GLU A 65 23.87 13.65 4.30
C GLU A 65 25.34 14.03 4.04
N PRO A 66 26.35 13.23 4.43
CA PRO A 66 27.76 13.58 4.19
C PRO A 66 28.17 13.57 2.71
N PHE A 67 27.36 12.98 1.83
CA PHE A 67 27.68 12.73 0.43
C PHE A 67 26.89 13.62 -0.55
N VAL A 68 25.99 14.46 -0.05
CA VAL A 68 25.09 15.31 -0.85
C VAL A 68 25.22 16.76 -0.38
N ASP A 69 25.12 17.73 -1.29
CA ASP A 69 25.10 19.13 -0.88
C ASP A 69 23.84 19.45 -0.04
N ASN A 70 23.99 20.48 0.78
CA ASN A 70 22.99 20.84 1.79
C ASN A 70 21.61 21.18 1.19
N GLU A 71 21.59 21.85 0.04
CA GLU A 71 20.34 22.28 -0.58
C GLU A 71 19.52 21.07 -1.05
N ARG A 72 20.12 20.19 -1.87
CA ARG A 72 19.42 18.99 -2.35
C ARG A 72 19.07 18.05 -1.21
N PHE A 73 19.97 17.89 -0.23
CA PHE A 73 19.70 17.08 0.96
C PHE A 73 18.43 17.52 1.68
N ARG A 74 18.32 18.82 2.00
CA ARG A 74 17.15 19.38 2.70
C ARG A 74 15.88 19.29 1.88
N GLN A 75 15.95 19.58 0.58
CA GLN A 75 14.78 19.50 -0.31
C GLN A 75 14.21 18.08 -0.37
N VAL A 76 15.06 17.07 -0.57
CA VAL A 76 14.63 15.67 -0.63
C VAL A 76 14.15 15.18 0.74
N GLN A 77 14.84 15.53 1.82
CA GLN A 77 14.43 15.16 3.18
C GLN A 77 13.03 15.71 3.50
N SER A 78 12.74 16.95 3.11
CA SER A 78 11.41 17.56 3.28
C SER A 78 10.33 16.81 2.49
N ARG A 79 10.61 16.44 1.24
CA ARG A 79 9.69 15.66 0.40
C ARG A 79 9.44 14.26 0.96
N LEU A 80 10.46 13.58 1.45
CA LEU A 80 10.32 12.26 2.08
C LEU A 80 9.50 12.32 3.38
N LYS A 81 9.60 13.41 4.16
CA LYS A 81 8.72 13.65 5.32
C LYS A 81 7.25 13.78 4.91
N ILE A 82 6.96 14.52 3.85
CA ILE A 82 5.61 14.63 3.29
C ILE A 82 5.14 13.26 2.80
N GLN A 83 5.96 12.56 2.02
CA GLN A 83 5.63 11.23 1.49
C GLN A 83 5.31 10.22 2.60
N SER A 84 6.06 10.21 3.71
CA SER A 84 5.80 9.30 4.82
C SER A 84 4.45 9.56 5.48
N ARG A 85 4.11 10.84 5.71
CA ARG A 85 2.78 11.22 6.25
C ARG A 85 1.67 10.83 5.28
N ASP A 86 1.85 11.13 4.00
CA ASP A 86 0.85 10.84 2.98
C ASP A 86 0.68 9.32 2.77
N ALA A 87 1.73 8.52 2.96
CA ALA A 87 1.66 7.06 2.93
C ALA A 87 0.82 6.50 4.09
N VAL A 88 0.96 7.04 5.31
CA VAL A 88 0.09 6.69 6.45
C VAL A 88 -1.37 7.04 6.14
N TRP A 89 -1.60 8.23 5.60
CA TRP A 89 -2.93 8.67 5.19
C TRP A 89 -3.55 7.71 4.15
N TRP A 90 -2.78 7.31 3.14
CA TRP A 90 -3.23 6.36 2.11
C TRP A 90 -3.51 4.97 2.68
N LYS A 91 -2.65 4.45 3.56
CA LYS A 91 -2.90 3.19 4.28
C LYS A 91 -4.24 3.25 5.00
N ASP A 92 -4.43 4.27 5.84
CA ASP A 92 -5.63 4.40 6.65
C ASP A 92 -6.89 4.52 5.77
N ALA A 93 -6.85 5.37 4.74
CA ALA A 93 -7.97 5.55 3.83
C ALA A 93 -8.37 4.25 3.13
N CYS A 94 -7.41 3.52 2.57
CA CYS A 94 -7.69 2.26 1.88
C CYS A 94 -8.16 1.17 2.85
N LEU A 95 -7.47 0.96 3.98
CA LEU A 95 -7.82 -0.10 4.91
C LEU A 95 -9.17 0.15 5.57
N LEU A 96 -9.46 1.37 6.00
CA LEU A 96 -10.77 1.71 6.57
C LEU A 96 -11.88 1.58 5.53
N TYR A 97 -11.64 2.00 4.29
CA TYR A 97 -12.62 1.85 3.20
C TYR A 97 -12.93 0.37 2.93
N PHE A 98 -11.90 -0.46 2.69
CA PHE A 98 -12.12 -1.87 2.41
C PHE A 98 -12.66 -2.65 3.61
N GLN A 99 -12.38 -2.19 4.83
CA GLN A 99 -12.96 -2.75 6.06
C GLN A 99 -14.49 -2.65 6.08
N THR A 100 -15.07 -1.60 5.48
CA THR A 100 -16.54 -1.48 5.36
C THR A 100 -17.18 -2.63 4.56
N PHE A 101 -16.41 -3.24 3.65
CA PHE A 101 -16.86 -4.36 2.81
C PHE A 101 -16.41 -5.72 3.35
N SER A 102 -15.21 -5.81 3.92
CA SER A 102 -14.70 -7.07 4.46
C SER A 102 -15.37 -7.43 5.78
N GLY A 103 -15.71 -6.44 6.61
CA GLY A 103 -16.20 -6.63 7.97
C GLY A 103 -15.17 -7.26 8.92
N LEU A 104 -13.91 -7.38 8.49
CA LEU A 104 -12.83 -8.02 9.23
C LEU A 104 -11.98 -6.98 9.97
N PRO A 105 -11.46 -7.30 11.18
CA PRO A 105 -10.58 -6.40 11.91
C PRO A 105 -9.23 -6.27 11.19
N ILE A 106 -8.61 -5.10 11.28
CA ILE A 106 -7.20 -4.92 10.88
C ILE A 106 -6.34 -5.69 11.90
N PRO A 107 -5.31 -6.47 11.47
CA PRO A 107 -4.39 -7.17 12.37
C PRO A 107 -3.81 -6.25 13.45
N TYR A 108 -3.75 -6.73 14.69
CA TYR A 108 -3.42 -5.91 15.87
C TYR A 108 -1.93 -5.51 15.96
N ASP A 109 -1.07 -6.22 15.24
CA ASP A 109 0.37 -6.00 15.12
C ASP A 109 0.73 -4.94 14.08
N ILE A 110 -0.25 -4.48 13.28
CA ILE A 110 -0.12 -3.34 12.38
C ILE A 110 -0.43 -2.06 13.15
N GLU A 111 0.31 -0.98 12.87
CA GLU A 111 0.02 0.35 13.42
C GLU A 111 -1.43 0.74 13.08
N ARG A 112 -2.24 0.94 14.12
CA ARG A 112 -3.67 1.23 13.99
C ARG A 112 -3.90 2.52 13.19
N PRO A 113 -5.00 2.59 12.42
CA PRO A 113 -5.39 3.85 11.80
C PRO A 113 -5.48 4.96 12.84
N VAL A 114 -4.87 6.10 12.52
CA VAL A 114 -4.89 7.31 13.35
C VAL A 114 -5.87 8.35 12.81
N ASN A 115 -6.40 8.09 11.62
CA ASN A 115 -7.40 8.91 10.94
C ASN A 115 -8.78 8.22 10.98
N GLU A 116 -9.85 9.00 10.96
CA GLU A 116 -11.23 8.50 10.86
C GLU A 116 -11.69 8.48 9.40
N LEU A 117 -12.39 7.41 8.98
CA LEU A 117 -12.85 7.25 7.59
C LEU A 117 -13.70 8.42 7.12
N GLU A 118 -14.58 8.93 7.98
CA GLU A 118 -15.46 10.07 7.66
C GLU A 118 -14.66 11.32 7.27
N ASP A 119 -13.55 11.59 7.94
CA ASP A 119 -12.72 12.74 7.67
C ASP A 119 -11.90 12.55 6.39
N LEU A 120 -11.43 11.33 6.14
CA LEU A 120 -10.73 10.96 4.91
C LEU A 120 -11.62 11.12 3.68
N MET A 121 -12.90 10.73 3.77
CA MET A 121 -13.87 10.83 2.68
C MET A 121 -14.27 12.28 2.33
N LYS A 122 -14.11 13.23 3.25
CA LYS A 122 -14.41 14.66 3.00
C LYS A 122 -13.32 15.36 2.19
N ILE A 123 -12.13 14.75 2.09
CA ILE A 123 -10.99 15.37 1.40
C ILE A 123 -11.21 15.35 -0.11
N ARG A 124 -11.15 16.55 -0.72
CA ARG A 124 -11.05 16.69 -2.18
C ARG A 124 -9.61 16.95 -2.54
N LEU A 125 -8.94 15.94 -3.08
CA LEU A 125 -7.60 16.10 -3.63
C LEU A 125 -7.70 17.00 -4.87
N ASP A 126 -7.06 18.17 -4.83
CA ASP A 126 -6.98 19.09 -5.96
C ASP A 126 -5.95 18.53 -6.96
N MET A 127 -6.36 17.55 -7.77
CA MET A 127 -5.51 16.80 -8.71
C MET A 127 -5.15 17.61 -9.97
N LYS A 128 -4.73 18.87 -9.82
CA LYS A 128 -4.45 19.80 -10.93
C LYS A 128 -3.27 19.41 -11.84
N HIS A 129 -2.47 18.41 -11.47
CA HIS A 129 -1.22 18.05 -12.17
C HIS A 129 -1.11 16.58 -12.59
N HIS A 130 -2.22 15.90 -12.82
CA HIS A 130 -2.21 14.57 -13.44
C HIS A 130 -2.75 14.66 -14.87
N ASN A 131 -1.86 14.97 -15.82
CA ASN A 131 -1.95 14.68 -17.26
C ASN A 131 -0.55 14.82 -17.88
#